data_AF-A0A7S8IDF0-F1
#
_entry.id   AF-A0A7S8IDF0-F1
#
_cell.length_a   1.000
_cell.length_b   1.000
_cell.length_c   1.000
_cell.angle_alpha   90.00
_cell.angle_beta   90.00
_cell.angle_gamma   90.00
#
_symmetry.space_group_name_H-M   'P 1'
#
loop_
_entity.id
_entity.type
_entity.pdbx_description
1 polymer ?
#
loop_
_entity_poly.entity_id
_entity_poly.type
_entity_poly.pdbx_seq_one_letter_code
_entity_poly.pdbx_strand_id
1 'polypeptide(L)'
;MHRIQKLLQDECVDVLSFGDALSDILYEKDLTQSMFAQQIGYSDSVVSRLITKPSLPRWVNYQQIARIAHILECTESQTGRLVAAFICTVMKMQGLNDEKI
;
A
#
# COMPACT_ATOMS: atom_id res chain seq x y z
N MET A 1 -25.60 -7.55 -1.98
CA MET A 1 -24.21 -7.30 -1.56
C MET A 1 -23.19 -7.17 -2.71
N HIS A 2 -23.51 -7.46 -3.99
CA HIS A 2 -22.54 -7.30 -5.09
C HIS A 2 -22.39 -5.87 -5.65
N ARG A 3 -23.39 -5.00 -5.50
CA ARG A 3 -23.34 -3.63 -6.06
C ARG A 3 -22.34 -2.70 -5.37
N ILE A 4 -22.20 -2.81 -4.05
CA ILE A 4 -21.29 -1.95 -3.26
C ILE A 4 -19.84 -2.30 -3.58
N GLN A 5 -19.53 -3.59 -3.72
CA GLN A 5 -18.19 -4.08 -4.02
C GLN A 5 -17.71 -3.63 -5.40
N LYS A 6 -18.63 -3.65 -6.39
CA LYS A 6 -18.36 -3.17 -7.75
C LYS A 6 -18.17 -1.64 -7.81
N LEU A 7 -18.97 -0.86 -7.09
CA LEU A 7 -18.83 0.60 -7.01
C LEU A 7 -17.48 1.01 -6.40
N LEU A 8 -17.07 0.36 -5.31
CA LEU A 8 -15.77 0.60 -4.69
C LEU A 8 -14.59 0.12 -5.56
N GLN A 9 -14.77 -0.93 -6.35
CA GLN A 9 -13.76 -1.37 -7.33
C GLN A 9 -13.59 -0.35 -8.46
N ASP A 10 -14.69 0.20 -8.99
CA ASP A 10 -14.67 1.22 -10.04
C ASP A 10 -13.98 2.52 -9.55
N GLU A 11 -14.18 2.92 -8.29
CA GLU A 11 -13.46 4.06 -7.68
C GLU A 11 -11.96 3.80 -7.47
N CYS A 12 -11.56 2.54 -7.26
CA CYS A 12 -10.16 2.16 -7.08
C CYS A 12 -9.37 2.03 -8.40
N VAL A 13 -10.01 2.13 -9.57
CA VAL A 13 -9.35 1.99 -10.89
C VAL A 13 -8.23 3.01 -11.04
N ASP A 14 -8.46 4.25 -10.64
CA ASP A 14 -7.51 5.37 -10.75
C ASP A 14 -6.69 5.64 -9.48
N VAL A 15 -6.88 4.84 -8.42
CA VAL A 15 -6.13 5.00 -7.17
C VAL A 15 -4.77 4.32 -7.29
N LEU A 16 -3.71 5.09 -7.00
CA LEU A 16 -2.31 4.66 -6.87
C LEU A 16 -2.21 3.35 -6.06
N SER A 17 -1.34 2.43 -6.47
CA SER A 17 -1.11 1.22 -5.69
C SER A 17 -0.49 1.57 -4.34
N PHE A 18 -0.55 0.62 -3.39
CA PHE A 18 0.14 0.80 -2.12
C PHE A 18 1.63 1.12 -2.31
N GLY A 19 2.27 0.44 -3.26
CA GLY A 19 3.69 0.65 -3.57
C GLY A 19 3.97 2.04 -4.11
N ASP A 20 3.11 2.57 -4.98
CA ASP A 20 3.23 3.92 -5.52
C ASP A 20 3.04 4.97 -4.42
N ALA A 21 1.98 4.83 -3.60
CA ALA A 21 1.72 5.73 -2.49
C ALA A 21 2.87 5.73 -1.47
N LEU A 22 3.45 4.56 -1.19
CA LEU A 22 4.63 4.46 -0.32
C LEU A 22 5.86 5.12 -0.96
N SER A 23 6.09 4.90 -2.26
CA SER A 23 7.21 5.51 -2.99
C SER A 23 7.12 7.05 -2.99
N ASP A 24 5.92 7.59 -3.19
CA ASP A 24 5.68 9.04 -3.16
C ASP A 24 5.96 9.62 -1.77
N ILE A 25 5.52 8.94 -0.70
CA ILE A 25 5.78 9.39 0.67
C ILE A 25 7.28 9.35 0.99
N LEU A 26 8.01 8.32 0.53
CA LEU A 26 9.46 8.25 0.70
C LEU A 26 10.15 9.41 -0.02
N TYR A 27 9.70 9.74 -1.24
CA TYR A 27 10.21 10.88 -1.99
C TYR A 27 9.92 12.22 -1.31
N GLU A 28 8.68 12.44 -0.83
CA GLU A 28 8.29 13.65 -0.08
C GLU A 28 9.12 13.84 1.20
N LYS A 29 9.67 12.75 1.76
CA LYS A 29 10.47 12.73 2.99
C LYS A 29 11.98 12.66 2.74
N ASP A 30 12.42 12.72 1.48
CA ASP A 30 13.83 12.57 1.10
C ASP A 30 14.47 11.28 1.66
N LEU A 31 13.69 10.19 1.70
CA LEU A 31 14.10 8.88 2.19
C LEU A 31 14.36 7.92 1.04
N THR A 32 15.52 7.27 1.05
CA THR A 32 15.78 6.13 0.16
C THR A 32 15.08 4.87 0.64
N GLN A 33 14.82 3.92 -0.27
CA GLN A 33 14.26 2.62 0.10
C GLN A 33 15.12 1.88 1.13
N SER A 34 16.45 2.00 1.04
CA SER A 34 17.39 1.37 1.97
C SER A 34 17.32 1.99 3.37
N MET A 35 17.24 3.32 3.46
CA MET A 35 17.04 4.02 4.75
C MET A 35 15.71 3.61 5.39
N PHE A 36 14.65 3.57 4.59
CA PHE A 36 13.35 3.10 5.08
C PHE A 36 13.42 1.66 5.57
N ALA A 37 14.03 0.74 4.80
CA ALA A 37 14.21 -0.66 5.18
C ALA A 37 14.87 -0.82 6.55
N GLN A 38 15.93 -0.03 6.81
CA GLN A 38 16.59 0.03 8.11
C GLN A 38 15.65 0.50 9.23
N GLN A 39 14.88 1.57 8.99
CA GLN A 39 13.94 2.11 9.99
C GLN A 39 12.82 1.14 10.36
N ILE A 40 12.29 0.38 9.39
CA ILE A 40 11.23 -0.60 9.64
C ILE A 40 11.73 -1.98 10.07
N GLY A 41 13.05 -2.21 10.04
CA GLY A 41 13.68 -3.47 10.44
C GLY A 41 13.47 -4.60 9.43
N TYR A 42 13.35 -4.28 8.13
CA TYR A 42 13.21 -5.25 7.05
C TYR A 42 14.40 -5.15 6.08
N SER A 43 14.63 -6.20 5.29
CA SER A 43 15.66 -6.15 4.24
C SER A 43 15.21 -5.25 3.07
N ASP A 44 16.16 -4.66 2.35
CA ASP A 44 15.92 -3.91 1.11
C ASP A 44 15.09 -4.71 0.10
N SER A 45 15.28 -6.04 0.01
CA SER A 45 14.49 -6.91 -0.87
C SER A 45 13.00 -6.97 -0.51
N VAL A 46 12.66 -6.76 0.77
CA VAL A 46 11.28 -6.76 1.27
C VAL A 46 10.65 -5.42 0.97
N VAL A 47 11.36 -4.31 1.21
CA VAL A 47 10.90 -2.97 0.86
C VAL A 47 10.72 -2.81 -0.65
N SER A 48 11.69 -3.27 -1.44
CA SER A 48 11.58 -3.25 -2.90
C SER A 48 10.34 -4.02 -3.37
N ARG A 49 10.01 -5.16 -2.73
CA ARG A 49 8.78 -5.90 -3.02
C ARG A 49 7.51 -5.15 -2.62
N LEU A 50 7.52 -4.38 -1.53
CA LEU A 50 6.38 -3.54 -1.14
C LEU A 50 6.10 -2.44 -2.16
N ILE A 51 7.16 -1.89 -2.77
CA ILE A 51 7.06 -0.74 -3.69
C ILE A 51 6.76 -1.20 -5.11
N THR A 52 7.41 -2.25 -5.59
CA THR A 52 7.42 -2.61 -7.03
C THR A 52 6.38 -3.65 -7.42
N LYS A 53 5.78 -4.36 -6.46
CA LYS A 53 4.81 -5.42 -6.78
C LYS A 53 3.38 -4.90 -6.68
N PRO A 54 2.49 -5.29 -7.61
CA PRO A 54 1.07 -4.94 -7.56
C PRO A 54 0.31 -5.65 -6.43
N SER A 55 0.97 -6.58 -5.73
CA SER A 55 0.40 -7.39 -4.66
C SER A 55 1.09 -7.12 -3.33
N LEU A 56 0.30 -7.00 -2.27
CA LEU A 56 0.81 -6.89 -0.92
C LEU A 56 1.30 -8.25 -0.39
N PRO A 57 2.48 -8.31 0.27
CA PRO A 57 2.87 -9.48 1.03
C PRO A 57 1.83 -9.84 2.09
N ARG A 58 1.61 -11.14 2.34
CA ARG A 58 0.58 -11.64 3.28
C ARG A 58 0.71 -11.10 4.71
N TRP A 59 1.91 -10.71 5.11
CA TRP A 59 2.17 -10.16 6.44
C TRP A 59 1.76 -8.68 6.56
N VAL A 60 1.53 -7.98 5.45
CA VAL A 60 1.06 -6.60 5.44
C VAL A 60 -0.42 -6.58 5.80
N ASN A 61 -0.72 -6.01 6.96
CA ASN A 61 -2.06 -5.80 7.46
C ASN A 61 -2.18 -4.36 8.00
N TYR A 62 -3.37 -3.97 8.45
CA TYR A 62 -3.62 -2.63 8.98
C TYR A 62 -2.66 -2.20 10.09
N GLN A 63 -2.22 -3.11 10.97
CA GLN A 63 -1.25 -2.78 12.03
C GLN A 63 0.13 -2.45 11.45
N GLN A 64 0.55 -3.16 10.40
CA GLN A 64 1.80 -2.84 9.71
C GLN A 64 1.70 -1.53 8.94
N ILE A 65 0.56 -1.21 8.34
CA ILE A 65 0.33 0.09 7.69
C ILE A 65 0.41 1.22 8.71
N ALA A 66 -0.25 1.07 9.86
CA ALA A 66 -0.18 2.04 10.95
C ALA A 66 1.26 2.21 11.47
N ARG A 67 2.00 1.11 11.61
CA ARG A 67 3.42 1.15 12.01
C ARG A 67 4.29 1.89 10.98
N ILE A 68 4.10 1.62 9.69
CA ILE A 68 4.81 2.30 8.61
C ILE A 68 4.51 3.81 8.64
N ALA A 69 3.23 4.18 8.75
CA ALA A 69 2.81 5.58 8.84
C ALA A 69 3.41 6.28 10.07
N HIS A 70 3.50 5.59 11.20
CA HIS A 70 4.13 6.12 12.42
C HIS A 70 5.65 6.30 12.27
N ILE A 71 6.37 5.30 11.75
CA ILE A 71 7.83 5.35 11.55
C ILE A 71 8.22 6.45 10.56
N LEU A 72 7.42 6.61 9.51
CA LEU A 72 7.63 7.67 8.53
C LEU A 72 7.20 9.04 9.05
N GLU A 73 6.56 9.15 10.22
CA GLU A 73 5.96 10.41 10.70
C GLU A 73 5.02 11.00 9.64
N CYS A 74 4.13 10.18 9.10
CA CYS A 74 3.17 10.59 8.10
C CYS A 74 2.20 11.64 8.67
N THR A 75 1.90 12.68 7.87
CA THR A 75 0.77 13.56 8.14
C THR A 75 -0.55 12.81 8.01
N GLU A 76 -1.66 13.40 8.46
CA GLU A 76 -3.00 12.82 8.26
C GLU A 76 -3.30 12.57 6.78
N SER A 77 -2.92 13.50 5.91
CA SER A 77 -3.07 13.36 4.45
C SER A 77 -2.25 12.20 3.88
N GLN A 78 -0.98 12.07 4.28
CA GLN A 78 -0.12 10.94 3.88
C GLN A 78 -0.68 9.60 4.39
N THR A 79 -1.15 9.56 5.63
CA THR A 79 -1.76 8.38 6.23
C THR A 79 -3.04 7.99 5.50
N GLY A 80 -3.89 8.96 5.17
CA GLY A 80 -5.11 8.74 4.38
C GLY A 80 -4.81 8.15 3.01
N ARG A 81 -3.82 8.69 2.30
CA ARG A 81 -3.35 8.15 1.00
C ARG A 81 -2.86 6.71 1.13
N LEU A 82 -2.03 6.42 2.14
CA LEU A 82 -1.46 5.10 2.37
C LEU A 82 -2.55 4.05 2.68
N VAL A 83 -3.54 4.41 3.49
CA VAL A 83 -4.67 3.53 3.85
C VAL A 83 -5.60 3.32 2.65
N ALA A 84 -5.92 4.37 1.90
CA ALA A 84 -6.74 4.25 0.69
C ALA A 84 -6.07 3.34 -0.35
N ALA A 85 -4.77 3.52 -0.60
CA ALA A 85 -3.99 2.70 -1.50
C ALA A 85 -3.91 1.23 -1.04
N PHE A 86 -3.79 0.98 0.28
CA PHE A 86 -3.85 -0.37 0.86
C PHE A 86 -5.21 -1.03 0.57
N ILE A 87 -6.33 -0.35 0.89
CA ILE A 87 -7.68 -0.87 0.66
C ILE A 87 -7.88 -1.19 -0.82
N CYS A 88 -7.55 -0.26 -1.72
CA CYS A 88 -7.69 -0.47 -3.15
C CYS A 88 -6.81 -1.62 -3.67
N THR A 89 -5.59 -1.77 -3.16
CA THR A 89 -4.71 -2.88 -3.53
C THR A 89 -5.30 -4.23 -3.09
N VAL A 90 -5.84 -4.31 -1.86
CA VAL A 90 -6.52 -5.52 -1.36
C VAL A 90 -7.75 -5.85 -2.20
N MET A 91 -8.57 -4.85 -2.55
CA MET A 91 -9.77 -5.04 -3.36
C MET A 91 -9.45 -5.50 -4.79
N LYS A 92 -8.39 -4.95 -5.42
CA LYS A 92 -7.88 -5.42 -6.72
C LYS A 92 -7.40 -6.87 -6.66
N MET A 93 -6.68 -7.25 -5.61
CA MET A 93 -6.23 -8.63 -5.39
C MET A 93 -7.38 -9.62 -5.20
N GLN A 94 -8.50 -9.19 -4.61
CA GLN A 94 -9.69 -10.02 -4.46
C GLN A 94 -10.48 -10.16 -5.77
N GLY A 95 -10.66 -9.07 -6.53
CA GLY A 95 -11.35 -9.10 -7.83
C GLY A 95 -10.63 -9.96 -8.89
N LEU A 96 -9.30 -9.99 -8.89
CA LEU A 96 -8.50 -10.86 -9.77
C LEU A 96 -8.70 -12.37 -9.54
N ASN A 97 -9.19 -12.78 -8.37
CA ASN A 97 -9.50 -14.19 -8.09
C ASN A 97 -10.90 -14.59 -8.55
N ASP A 98 -11.82 -13.63 -8.72
CA ASP A 98 -13.19 -13.90 -9.17
C ASP A 98 -13.31 -14.03 -10.71
N GLU A 99 -12.36 -13.49 -11.48
CA GLU A 99 -12.31 -13.67 -12.95
C GLU A 99 -11.71 -15.02 -13.42
N LYS A 100 -11.35 -15.91 -12.49
CA LYS A 100 -10.74 -17.23 -12.78
C LYS A 100 -11.68 -18.42 -12.52
N ILE A 101 -12.99 -18.23 -12.45
CA ILE A 101 -14.00 -19.29 -12.31
C ILE A 101 -14.93 -19.30 -13.51
#